data_AF-A0A347VJV5-F1
#
_entry.id   AF-A0A347VJV5-F1
#
_cell.length_a   1.000
_cell.length_b   1.000
_cell.length_c   1.000
_cell.angle_alpha   90.00
_cell.angle_beta   90.00
_cell.angle_gamma   90.00
#
_symmetry.space_group_name_H-M   'P 1'
#
loop_
_entity.id
_entity.type
_entity.pdbx_description
1 polymer ?
#
loop_
_entity_poly.entity_id
_entity_poly.type
_entity_poly.pdbx_seq_one_letter_code
_entity_poly.pdbx_strand_id
1 'polypeptide(L)'
;MTQQLFRTLFIKNMNATRYRRKMAEILFSRLWLDRIIGKDEQLEIYLSSINFAQNVNGVIQAIRYFYGNNHINLTKAQSFVLAERVAMIVSNELRPRIVVLLKELKELKNDNTLSEQDIKEVTTIYNNLIKQGKVKNNEKIIKEMKNI
;
A
#
# COMPACT_ATOMS: atom_id res chain seq x y z
N MET A 1 -5.14 -12.31 0.09
CA MET A 1 -3.94 -11.79 -0.60
C MET A 1 -3.39 -12.71 -1.67
N THR A 2 -3.50 -14.02 -1.52
CA THR A 2 -2.96 -15.03 -2.46
C THR A 2 -3.35 -14.81 -3.93
N GLN A 3 -4.60 -14.38 -4.21
CA GLN A 3 -5.03 -14.04 -5.59
C GLN A 3 -4.33 -12.79 -6.16
N GLN A 4 -4.04 -11.80 -5.31
CA GLN A 4 -3.32 -10.59 -5.74
C GLN A 4 -1.84 -10.90 -5.99
N LEU A 5 -1.22 -11.73 -5.14
CA LEU A 5 0.14 -12.25 -5.33
C LEU A 5 0.29 -13.01 -6.65
N PHE A 6 -0.62 -13.96 -6.92
CA PHE A 6 -0.59 -14.73 -8.15
C PHE A 6 -0.71 -13.84 -9.40
N ARG A 7 -1.55 -12.80 -9.33
CA ARG A 7 -1.70 -11.82 -10.41
C ARG A 7 -0.41 -11.03 -10.65
N THR A 8 0.25 -10.57 -9.60
CA THR A 8 1.50 -9.79 -9.71
C THR A 8 2.65 -10.63 -10.26
N LEU A 9 2.79 -11.89 -9.84
CA LEU A 9 3.92 -12.74 -10.22
C LEU A 9 3.76 -13.47 -11.55
N PHE A 10 2.57 -14.01 -11.85
CA PHE A 10 2.42 -14.99 -12.93
C PHE A 10 1.73 -14.46 -14.19
N ILE A 11 1.06 -13.29 -14.13
CA ILE A 11 0.24 -12.80 -15.24
C ILE A 11 0.99 -11.69 -15.99
N LYS A 12 1.83 -12.08 -16.94
CA LYS A 12 2.60 -11.15 -17.80
C LYS A 12 1.83 -10.62 -19.02
N ASN A 13 0.73 -11.29 -19.42
CA ASN A 13 0.00 -10.97 -20.64
C ASN A 13 -1.52 -10.82 -20.38
N MET A 14 -2.04 -9.60 -20.45
CA MET A 14 -3.44 -9.27 -20.12
C MET A 14 -4.47 -9.73 -21.16
N ASN A 15 -4.02 -10.18 -22.34
CA ASN A 15 -4.89 -10.54 -23.47
C ASN A 15 -5.52 -11.94 -23.40
N ALA A 16 -5.18 -12.76 -22.40
CA ALA A 16 -5.89 -14.02 -22.17
C ALA A 16 -7.34 -13.76 -21.72
N THR A 17 -8.31 -14.46 -22.31
CA THR A 17 -9.75 -14.33 -22.02
C THR A 17 -10.02 -14.19 -20.51
N ARG A 18 -10.66 -13.09 -20.12
CA ARG A 18 -10.90 -12.64 -18.72
C ARG A 18 -11.30 -13.76 -17.76
N TYR A 19 -12.08 -14.73 -18.24
CA TYR A 19 -12.57 -15.89 -17.49
C TYR A 19 -11.50 -16.97 -17.25
N ARG A 20 -10.70 -17.33 -18.25
CA ARG A 20 -9.60 -18.31 -18.09
C ARG A 20 -8.55 -17.81 -17.09
N ARG A 21 -8.26 -16.50 -17.13
CA ARG A 21 -7.39 -15.84 -16.14
C ARG A 21 -7.92 -15.98 -14.72
N LYS A 22 -9.21 -15.70 -14.51
CA LYS A 22 -9.86 -15.77 -13.20
C LYS A 22 -9.86 -17.22 -12.66
N MET A 23 -10.06 -18.21 -13.53
CA MET A 23 -9.99 -19.62 -13.16
C MET A 23 -8.58 -20.02 -12.76
N ALA A 24 -7.55 -19.67 -13.55
CA ALA A 24 -6.16 -19.93 -13.21
C ALA A 24 -5.75 -19.25 -11.89
N GLU A 25 -6.16 -18.00 -11.67
CA GLU A 25 -5.97 -17.29 -10.40
C GLU A 25 -6.54 -18.10 -9.23
N ILE A 26 -7.76 -18.63 -9.34
CA ILE A 26 -8.40 -19.37 -8.24
C ILE A 26 -7.75 -20.75 -8.04
N LEU A 27 -7.54 -21.52 -9.11
CA LEU A 27 -7.00 -22.88 -9.04
C LEU A 27 -5.56 -22.88 -8.49
N PHE A 28 -4.68 -22.06 -9.05
CA PHE A 28 -3.27 -22.06 -8.61
C PHE A 28 -3.07 -21.35 -7.27
N SER A 29 -3.76 -20.23 -7.02
CA SER A 29 -3.65 -19.52 -5.74
C SER A 29 -4.09 -20.39 -4.58
N ARG A 30 -5.22 -21.09 -4.70
CA ARG A 30 -5.87 -21.74 -3.55
C ARG A 30 -5.45 -23.20 -3.36
N LEU A 31 -5.11 -23.91 -4.45
CA LEU A 31 -4.81 -25.35 -4.36
C LEU A 31 -3.31 -25.65 -4.29
N TRP A 32 -2.46 -24.80 -4.86
CA TRP A 32 -1.02 -25.07 -4.95
C TRP A 32 -0.22 -24.11 -4.05
N LEU A 33 -0.43 -22.79 -4.20
CA LEU A 33 0.37 -21.80 -3.47
C LEU A 33 0.12 -21.85 -1.95
N ASP A 34 -1.14 -21.98 -1.54
CA ASP A 34 -1.54 -22.11 -0.12
C ASP A 34 -1.06 -23.40 0.56
N ARG A 35 -0.63 -24.41 -0.21
CA ARG A 35 -0.10 -25.67 0.33
C ARG A 35 1.41 -25.70 0.45
N ILE A 36 2.11 -24.85 -0.31
CA ILE A 36 3.58 -24.85 -0.39
C ILE A 36 4.17 -23.70 0.43
N ILE A 37 3.50 -22.54 0.44
CA ILE A 37 4.01 -21.31 1.03
C ILE A 37 3.04 -20.86 2.13
N GLY A 38 3.58 -20.61 3.33
CA GLY A 38 2.80 -20.09 4.46
C GLY A 38 2.18 -18.72 4.19
N LYS A 39 1.11 -18.34 4.90
CA LYS A 39 0.43 -17.05 4.68
C LYS A 39 1.35 -15.84 4.88
N ASP A 40 2.29 -15.93 5.83
CA ASP A 40 3.24 -14.86 6.11
C ASP A 40 4.29 -14.72 5.01
N GLU A 41 4.82 -15.84 4.52
CA GLU A 41 5.78 -15.87 3.41
C GLU A 41 5.13 -15.41 2.09
N GLN A 42 3.85 -15.74 1.86
CA GLN A 42 3.09 -15.18 0.74
C GLN A 42 2.99 -13.65 0.84
N LEU A 43 2.78 -13.11 2.04
CA LEU A 43 2.71 -11.67 2.25
C LEU A 43 4.08 -11.03 2.00
N GLU A 44 5.16 -11.64 2.46
CA GLU A 44 6.52 -11.13 2.26
C GLU A 44 6.92 -11.09 0.78
N ILE A 45 6.63 -12.17 0.03
CA ILE A 45 6.85 -12.21 -1.42
C ILE A 45 5.99 -11.16 -2.12
N TYR A 46 4.72 -11.01 -1.71
CA TYR A 46 3.84 -9.97 -2.26
C TYR A 46 4.44 -8.58 -2.04
N LEU A 47 4.77 -8.23 -0.80
CA LEU A 47 5.34 -6.94 -0.45
C LEU A 47 6.69 -6.68 -1.13
N SER A 48 7.46 -7.71 -1.44
CA SER A 48 8.73 -7.60 -2.17
C SER A 48 8.55 -7.42 -3.68
N SER A 49 7.42 -7.86 -4.24
CA SER A 49 7.17 -7.86 -5.69
C SER A 49 6.39 -6.65 -6.21
N ILE A 50 5.63 -5.96 -5.35
CA ILE A 50 4.76 -4.85 -5.74
C ILE A 50 5.50 -3.52 -5.88
N ASN A 51 4.95 -2.63 -6.72
CA ASN A 51 5.47 -1.29 -6.92
C ASN A 51 4.78 -0.31 -5.97
N PHE A 52 5.54 0.53 -5.28
CA PHE A 52 5.04 1.54 -4.34
C PHE A 52 5.12 2.97 -4.91
N ALA A 53 5.98 3.18 -5.91
CA ALA A 53 6.11 4.39 -6.71
C ALA A 53 6.80 4.06 -8.04
N GLN A 54 6.93 5.05 -8.92
CA GLN A 54 7.68 4.90 -10.17
C GLN A 54 9.12 4.43 -9.88
N ASN A 55 9.49 3.27 -10.43
CA ASN A 55 10.79 2.61 -10.22
C ASN A 55 11.13 2.22 -8.77
N VAL A 56 10.12 2.11 -7.89
CA VAL A 56 10.31 1.70 -6.49
C VAL A 56 9.54 0.42 -6.25
N ASN A 57 10.24 -0.71 -6.38
CA ASN A 57 9.66 -2.04 -6.30
C ASN A 57 10.10 -2.73 -5.01
N GLY A 58 9.14 -3.28 -4.28
CA GLY A 58 9.40 -3.96 -3.01
C GLY A 58 9.42 -3.02 -1.81
N VAL A 59 8.96 -3.56 -0.68
CA VAL A 59 8.76 -2.80 0.56
C VAL A 59 10.06 -2.22 1.11
N ILE A 60 11.18 -2.94 1.03
CA ILE A 60 12.48 -2.45 1.52
C ILE A 60 12.94 -1.22 0.72
N GLN A 61 12.81 -1.28 -0.61
CA GLN A 61 13.15 -0.13 -1.46
C GLN A 61 12.19 1.03 -1.22
N ALA A 62 10.91 0.75 -0.96
CA ALA A 62 9.93 1.78 -0.61
C ALA A 62 10.25 2.47 0.71
N ILE A 63 10.63 1.74 1.76
CA ILE A 63 11.04 2.31 3.05
C ILE A 63 12.23 3.24 2.87
N ARG A 64 13.26 2.80 2.12
CA ARG A 64 14.42 3.65 1.79
C ARG A 64 14.02 4.88 1.00
N TYR A 65 13.17 4.71 0.00
CA TYR A 65 12.73 5.80 -0.86
C TYR A 65 11.89 6.84 -0.12
N PHE A 66 10.91 6.43 0.69
CA PHE A 66 10.00 7.37 1.37
C PHE A 66 10.55 7.92 2.68
N TYR A 67 11.28 7.11 3.45
CA TYR A 67 11.70 7.46 4.81
C TYR A 67 13.21 7.62 4.98
N GLY A 68 14.02 7.19 4.01
CA GLY A 68 15.49 7.24 4.12
C GLY A 68 16.07 6.23 5.11
N ASN A 69 15.24 5.39 5.72
CA ASN A 69 15.63 4.42 6.74
C ASN A 69 15.79 3.01 6.13
N ASN A 70 16.61 2.17 6.78
CA ASN A 70 16.73 0.75 6.47
C ASN A 70 15.95 -0.16 7.45
N HIS A 71 15.26 0.43 8.42
CA HIS A 71 14.60 -0.30 9.49
C HIS A 71 13.22 -0.79 9.04
N ILE A 72 12.96 -2.08 9.26
CA ILE A 72 11.65 -2.71 8.97
C ILE A 72 10.62 -2.39 10.06
N ASN A 73 11.08 -1.89 11.22
CA ASN A 73 10.19 -1.48 12.31
C ASN A 73 9.56 -0.11 12.00
N LEU A 74 8.42 -0.14 11.32
CA LEU A 74 7.67 1.04 10.91
C LEU A 74 6.64 1.43 11.96
N THR A 75 6.39 2.73 12.12
CA THR A 75 5.24 3.21 12.90
C THR A 75 3.94 2.82 12.21
N LYS A 76 2.82 2.82 12.96
CA LYS A 76 1.49 2.57 12.37
C LYS A 76 1.18 3.57 11.25
N ALA A 77 1.55 4.83 11.45
CA ALA A 77 1.44 5.88 10.46
C ALA A 77 2.25 5.58 9.19
N GLN A 78 3.52 5.20 9.32
CA GLN A 78 4.37 4.83 8.18
C GLN A 78 3.86 3.61 7.42
N SER A 79 3.35 2.62 8.16
CA SER A 79 2.74 1.42 7.59
C SER A 79 1.47 1.74 6.81
N PHE A 80 0.63 2.63 7.35
CA PHE A 80 -0.57 3.13 6.67
C PHE A 80 -0.22 3.82 5.35
N VAL A 81 0.75 4.74 5.36
CA VAL A 81 1.19 5.45 4.16
C VAL A 81 1.67 4.45 3.11
N LEU A 82 2.49 3.47 3.46
CA LEU A 82 2.95 2.47 2.48
C LEU A 82 1.80 1.62 1.92
N ALA A 83 0.87 1.18 2.77
CA ALA A 83 -0.30 0.40 2.34
C ALA A 83 -1.22 1.20 1.40
N GLU A 84 -1.42 2.48 1.70
CA GLU A 84 -2.15 3.43 0.85
C GLU A 84 -1.47 3.57 -0.52
N ARG A 85 -0.15 3.70 -0.54
CA ARG A 85 0.65 3.82 -1.77
C ARG A 85 0.60 2.56 -2.65
N VAL A 86 0.55 1.37 -2.06
CA VAL A 86 0.33 0.10 -2.80
C VAL A 86 -1.02 0.08 -3.49
N ALA A 87 -2.06 0.67 -2.89
CA ALA A 87 -3.37 0.78 -3.54
C ALA A 87 -3.38 1.84 -4.67
N MET A 88 -2.30 2.60 -4.84
CA MET A 88 -2.24 3.83 -5.60
C MET A 88 -1.33 3.84 -6.85
N ILE A 89 -0.80 2.68 -7.27
CA ILE A 89 0.30 2.46 -8.25
C ILE A 89 0.30 3.35 -9.53
N VAL A 90 -0.84 3.91 -9.92
CA VAL A 90 -1.02 4.66 -11.18
C VAL A 90 -0.60 6.15 -11.09
N SER A 91 -0.54 6.78 -9.90
CA SER A 91 -0.13 8.20 -9.80
C SER A 91 0.61 8.57 -8.52
N ASN A 92 1.60 9.47 -8.62
CA ASN A 92 2.25 10.12 -7.48
C ASN A 92 1.38 11.22 -6.84
N GLU A 93 0.09 11.23 -7.10
CA GLU A 93 -0.83 12.27 -6.67
C GLU A 93 -1.50 11.89 -5.36
N LEU A 94 -1.59 12.87 -4.46
CA LEU A 94 -2.42 12.74 -3.27
C LEU A 94 -3.90 12.75 -3.72
N ARG A 95 -4.65 11.68 -3.42
CA ARG A 95 -6.06 11.55 -3.82
C ARG A 95 -7.01 11.79 -2.65
N PRO A 96 -8.23 12.31 -2.90
CA PRO A 96 -9.20 12.61 -1.84
C PRO A 96 -9.59 11.39 -1.00
N ARG A 97 -9.45 10.19 -1.56
CA ARG A 97 -9.68 8.92 -0.87
C ARG A 97 -8.89 8.81 0.44
N ILE A 98 -7.72 9.44 0.54
CA ILE A 98 -6.93 9.40 1.77
C ILE A 98 -7.65 10.05 2.96
N VAL A 99 -8.34 11.17 2.73
CA VAL A 99 -9.11 11.87 3.76
C VAL A 99 -10.27 10.99 4.22
N VAL A 100 -10.93 10.30 3.28
CA VAL A 100 -12.02 9.37 3.59
C VAL A 100 -11.50 8.22 4.46
N LEU A 101 -10.39 7.59 4.05
CA LEU A 101 -9.78 6.49 4.81
C LEU A 101 -9.36 6.93 6.21
N LEU A 102 -8.75 8.11 6.36
CA LEU A 102 -8.35 8.63 7.66
C LEU A 102 -9.55 8.93 8.57
N LYS A 103 -10.66 9.44 8.01
CA LYS A 103 -11.91 9.65 8.76
C LYS A 103 -12.55 8.33 9.19
N GLU A 104 -12.66 7.37 8.27
CA GLU A 104 -13.17 6.02 8.57
C GLU A 104 -12.34 5.37 9.68
N LEU A 105 -11.00 5.46 9.60
CA LEU A 105 -10.11 4.88 10.61
C LEU A 105 -10.16 5.61 11.95
N LYS A 106 -10.48 6.91 11.98
CA LYS A 106 -10.76 7.66 13.20
C LYS A 106 -12.09 7.24 13.84
N GLU A 107 -13.11 7.01 13.01
CA GLU A 107 -14.47 6.65 13.46
C GLU A 107 -14.57 5.18 13.91
N LEU A 108 -13.73 4.31 13.35
CA LEU A 108 -13.57 2.93 13.79
C LEU A 108 -12.97 2.90 15.20
N LYS A 109 -13.84 2.99 16.21
CA LYS A 109 -13.52 2.84 17.65
C LYS A 109 -12.97 1.47 18.05
N ASN A 110 -12.80 0.54 17.11
CA ASN A 110 -12.32 -0.80 17.40
C ASN A 110 -10.79 -0.84 17.47
N ASP A 111 -10.32 -1.50 18.52
CA ASP A 111 -8.95 -1.58 19.03
C ASP A 111 -7.83 -1.53 17.98
N ASN A 112 -6.80 -0.76 18.30
CA ASN A 112 -5.44 -0.84 17.78
C ASN A 112 -5.12 -0.39 16.34
N THR A 113 -6.06 0.16 15.56
CA THR A 113 -5.78 0.49 14.14
C THR A 113 -4.94 1.76 13.93
N LEU A 114 -5.45 2.96 14.23
CA LEU A 114 -4.67 4.22 14.29
C LEU A 114 -5.21 5.12 15.41
N SER A 115 -4.31 5.67 16.21
CA SER A 115 -4.62 6.70 17.20
C SER A 115 -4.66 8.10 16.57
N GLU A 116 -5.20 9.10 17.28
CA GLU A 116 -5.12 10.50 16.84
C GLU A 116 -3.67 10.98 16.64
N GLN A 117 -2.73 10.43 17.42
CA GLN A 117 -1.32 10.72 17.26
C GLN A 117 -0.77 10.15 15.94
N ASP A 118 -1.18 8.94 15.57
CA ASP A 118 -0.80 8.33 14.31
C ASP A 118 -1.35 9.14 13.11
N ILE A 119 -2.57 9.69 13.19
CA ILE A 119 -3.16 10.55 12.13
C ILE A 119 -2.35 11.85 11.95
N LYS A 120 -1.91 12.47 13.04
CA LYS A 120 -1.02 13.65 12.99
C LYS A 120 0.33 13.30 12.37
N GLU A 121 0.87 12.12 12.70
CA GLU A 121 2.11 11.62 12.12
C GLU A 121 1.95 11.36 10.61
N VAL A 122 0.85 10.74 10.18
CA VAL A 122 0.53 10.56 8.74
C VAL A 122 0.54 11.90 8.01
N THR A 123 -0.13 12.92 8.56
CA THR A 123 -0.17 14.26 7.97
C THR A 123 1.25 14.87 7.87
N THR A 124 2.08 14.67 8.88
CA THR A 124 3.48 15.12 8.89
C THR A 124 4.31 14.41 7.81
N ILE A 125 4.13 13.09 7.67
CA ILE A 125 4.80 12.29 6.63
C ILE A 125 4.43 12.82 5.25
N TYR A 126 3.15 13.01 4.93
CA TYR A 126 2.75 13.53 3.61
C TYR A 126 3.28 14.94 3.34
N ASN A 127 3.29 15.83 4.33
CA ASN A 127 3.91 17.15 4.18
C ASN A 127 5.39 17.05 3.81
N ASN A 128 6.14 16.13 4.45
CA ASN A 128 7.55 15.89 4.13
C ASN A 128 7.73 15.30 2.72
N LEU A 129 6.89 14.32 2.33
CA LEU A 129 6.94 13.72 1.00
C LEU A 129 6.64 14.73 -0.13
N ILE A 130 5.74 15.69 0.14
CA ILE A 130 5.41 16.77 -0.79
C ILE A 130 6.57 17.78 -0.90
N LYS A 131 7.18 18.17 0.23
CA LYS A 131 8.38 19.01 0.23
C LYS A 131 9.54 18.37 -0.56
N GLN A 132 9.66 17.05 -0.50
CA GLN A 132 10.68 16.28 -1.24
C GLN A 132 10.30 16.04 -2.72
N GLY A 133 9.14 16.51 -3.19
CA GLY A 133 8.67 16.28 -4.56
C GLY A 133 8.29 14.83 -4.89
N LYS A 134 8.23 13.94 -3.89
CA LYS A 134 7.90 12.52 -4.06
C LYS A 134 6.40 12.29 -4.24
N VAL A 135 5.58 13.22 -3.75
CA VAL A 135 4.13 13.25 -3.89
C VAL A 135 3.72 14.61 -4.42
N LYS A 136 2.87 14.64 -5.45
CA LYS A 136 2.33 15.89 -6.00
C LYS A 136 1.34 16.51 -5.00
N ASN A 137 1.53 17.79 -4.75
CA ASN A 137 0.71 18.57 -3.82
C ASN A 137 -0.76 18.63 -4.29
N ASN A 138 -1.68 18.50 -3.34
CA ASN A 138 -3.06 18.90 -3.50
C ASN A 138 -3.49 19.67 -2.25
N GLU A 139 -3.43 21.00 -2.34
CA GLU A 139 -3.63 21.90 -1.19
C GLU A 139 -4.98 21.70 -0.50
N LYS A 140 -6.02 21.38 -1.27
CA LYS A 140 -7.36 21.07 -0.75
C LYS A 140 -7.33 19.86 0.17
N ILE A 141 -6.66 18.79 -0.24
CA ILE A 141 -6.59 17.54 0.51
C ILE A 141 -5.73 17.72 1.77
N ILE A 142 -4.60 18.43 1.69
CA ILE A 142 -3.76 18.73 2.86
C ILE A 142 -4.56 19.51 3.91
N LYS A 143 -5.34 20.51 3.47
CA LYS A 143 -6.19 21.28 4.38
C LYS A 143 -7.24 20.41 5.05
N GLU A 144 -7.85 19.49 4.31
CA GLU A 144 -8.82 18.53 4.87
C GLU A 144 -8.17 17.56 5.86
N MET A 145 -6.97 17.05 5.59
CA MET A 145 -6.24 16.16 6.51
C MET A 145 -5.88 16.83 7.84
N LYS A 146 -5.58 18.14 7.83
CA LYS A 146 -5.30 18.91 9.05
C LYS A 146 -6.53 19.11 9.95
N ASN A 147 -7.73 18.93 9.40
CA ASN A 147 -9.01 19.12 10.09
C ASN A 147 -9.66 17.80 10.51
N ILE A 148 -8.97 16.66 10.30
CA ILE A 148 -9.35 15.34 10.84
C ILE A 148 -8.85 15.25 12.27
#